data_AF-A0A430KQE4-F1
#
_entry.id   AF-A0A430KQE4-F1
#
_cell.length_a   1.000
_cell.length_b   1.000
_cell.length_c   1.000
_cell.angle_alpha   90.00
_cell.angle_beta   90.00
_cell.angle_gamma   90.00
#
_symmetry.space_group_name_H-M   'P 1'
#
loop_
_entity.id
_entity.type
_entity.pdbx_description
1 polymer ?
#
loop_
_entity_poly.entity_id
_entity_poly.type
_entity_poly.pdbx_seq_one_letter_code
_entity_poly.pdbx_strand_id
1 'polypeptide(L)'
;MDALSIGIIVFATVTALLFKFVLYHKISHWMDQDLIKGLAEGDDHKHRFLTQHLNDMKAAKVKRKLQHQRLTDLATEFEQNR
;
A
#
# COMPACT_ATOMS: atom_id res chain seq x y z
N MET A 1 -0.73 -22.82 37.74
CA MET A 1 -0.82 -22.81 36.27
C MET A 1 0.56 -23.12 35.74
N ASP A 2 0.70 -24.20 34.98
CA ASP A 2 1.98 -24.63 34.44
C ASP A 2 2.58 -23.58 33.49
N ALA A 3 3.87 -23.29 33.66
CA ALA A 3 4.62 -22.34 32.85
C ALA A 3 4.58 -22.71 31.35
N LEU A 4 4.43 -24.00 31.03
CA LEU A 4 4.23 -24.52 29.69
C LEU A 4 2.94 -23.99 29.03
N SER A 5 1.83 -23.97 29.77
CA SER A 5 0.55 -23.46 29.26
C SER A 5 0.61 -21.96 28.97
N ILE A 6 1.26 -21.20 29.85
CA ILE A 6 1.48 -19.76 29.67
C ILE A 6 2.34 -19.49 28.43
N GLY A 7 3.42 -20.27 28.23
CA GLY A 7 4.28 -20.16 27.05
C GLY A 7 3.55 -20.39 25.73
N ILE A 8 2.70 -21.43 25.66
CA ILE A 8 1.91 -21.74 24.46
C ILE A 8 0.91 -20.61 24.14
N ILE A 9 0.21 -20.07 25.15
CA ILE A 9 -0.75 -18.98 24.96
C ILE A 9 -0.06 -17.72 24.48
N VAL A 10 1.10 -17.38 25.06
CA VAL A 10 1.91 -16.24 24.61
C VAL A 10 2.36 -16.43 23.17
N PHE A 11 2.89 -17.61 22.83
CA PHE A 11 3.34 -17.91 21.47
C PHE A 11 2.22 -17.85 20.44
N ALA A 12 1.04 -18.41 20.75
CA ALA A 12 -0.12 -18.36 19.88
C ALA A 12 -0.61 -16.92 19.66
N THR A 13 -0.64 -16.11 20.72
CA THR A 13 -1.07 -14.70 20.67
C THR A 13 -0.10 -13.85 19.87
N VAL A 14 1.21 -14.02 20.10
CA VAL A 14 2.27 -13.32 19.34
C VAL A 14 2.22 -13.74 17.87
N THR A 15 2.03 -15.02 17.58
CA THR A 15 1.90 -15.51 16.20
C THR A 15 0.69 -14.89 15.51
N ALA A 16 -0.46 -14.81 16.18
CA ALA A 16 -1.67 -14.18 15.63
C ALA A 16 -1.48 -12.67 15.37
N LEU A 17 -0.79 -11.96 16.28
CA LEU A 17 -0.45 -10.54 16.11
C LEU A 17 0.51 -10.33 14.93
N LEU A 18 1.56 -11.15 14.83
CA LEU A 18 2.50 -11.11 13.73
C LEU A 18 1.80 -11.44 12.40
N PHE A 19 0.92 -12.43 12.39
CA PHE A 19 0.16 -12.81 11.20
C PHE A 19 -0.71 -11.65 10.70
N LYS A 20 -1.39 -10.94 11.61
CA LYS A 20 -2.14 -9.71 11.29
C LYS A 20 -1.24 -8.63 10.71
N PHE A 21 -0.07 -8.41 11.30
CA PHE A 21 0.87 -7.39 10.85
C PHE A 21 1.43 -7.71 9.45
N VAL A 22 1.81 -8.96 9.23
CA VAL A 22 2.31 -9.46 7.94
C VAL A 22 1.22 -9.38 6.87
N LEU A 23 -0.01 -9.82 7.16
CA LEU A 23 -1.13 -9.71 6.22
C LEU A 23 -1.41 -8.25 5.86
N TYR A 24 -1.43 -7.35 6.84
CA TYR A 24 -1.65 -5.92 6.59
C TYR A 24 -0.59 -5.32 5.67
N HIS A 25 0.68 -5.63 5.93
CA HIS A 25 1.81 -5.14 5.13
C HIS A 25 1.81 -5.75 3.73
N LYS A 26 1.52 -7.05 3.62
CA LYS A 26 1.51 -7.79 2.36
C LYS A 26 0.35 -7.37 1.45
N ILE A 27 -0.86 -7.19 1.99
CA ILE A 27 -2.01 -6.66 1.26
C ILE A 27 -1.73 -5.22 0.78
N SER A 28 -1.12 -4.38 1.61
CA SER A 28 -0.73 -3.04 1.18
C SER A 28 0.27 -3.06 0.03
N HIS A 29 1.24 -3.98 0.05
CA HIS A 29 2.21 -4.13 -1.03
C HIS A 29 1.56 -4.59 -2.34
N TRP A 30 0.68 -5.59 -2.28
CA TRP A 30 -0.01 -6.13 -3.45
C TRP A 30 -0.94 -5.13 -4.11
N MET A 31 -1.72 -4.40 -3.31
CA MET A 31 -2.66 -3.41 -3.81
C MET A 31 -1.96 -2.17 -4.37
N ASP A 32 -0.80 -1.78 -3.85
CA ASP A 32 0.00 -0.70 -4.43
C ASP A 32 0.55 -1.10 -5.81
N GLN A 33 1.01 -2.34 -5.92
CA GLN A 33 1.46 -2.92 -7.18
C GLN A 33 0.32 -3.03 -8.20
N ASP A 34 -0.88 -3.38 -7.75
CA ASP A 34 -2.09 -3.42 -8.58
C ASP A 34 -2.56 -2.01 -8.99
N LEU A 35 -2.47 -1.03 -8.09
CA LEU A 35 -2.78 0.37 -8.37
C LEU A 35 -1.86 0.94 -9.44
N ILE A 36 -0.56 0.74 -9.26
CA ILE A 36 0.48 1.13 -10.21
C ILE A 36 0.23 0.46 -11.56
N LYS A 37 -0.16 -0.82 -11.57
CA LYS A 37 -0.44 -1.57 -12.81
C LYS A 37 -1.72 -1.08 -13.52
N GLY A 38 -2.77 -0.75 -12.77
CA GLY A 38 -4.03 -0.22 -13.31
C GLY A 38 -3.89 1.20 -13.85
N LEU A 39 -3.14 2.07 -13.16
CA LEU A 39 -2.87 3.43 -13.62
C LEU A 39 -1.90 3.49 -14.80
N ALA A 40 -1.13 2.43 -15.03
CA ALA A 40 -0.15 2.37 -16.10
C ALA A 40 -0.78 2.35 -17.47
N GLU A 41 -1.89 1.64 -17.64
CA GLU A 41 -2.58 1.36 -18.92
C GLU A 41 -1.65 1.16 -20.16
N GLY A 42 -0.40 0.72 -19.95
CA GLY A 42 0.60 0.53 -21.00
C GLY A 42 1.50 1.73 -21.37
N ASP A 43 1.43 2.88 -20.69
CA ASP A 43 2.23 4.08 -21.01
C ASP A 43 3.34 4.35 -19.97
N ASP A 44 4.56 3.88 -20.28
CA ASP A 44 5.76 3.92 -19.40
C ASP A 44 6.14 5.32 -18.88
N HIS A 45 5.82 6.38 -19.64
CA HIS A 45 6.19 7.75 -19.29
C HIS A 45 5.24 8.37 -18.25
N LYS A 46 3.92 8.24 -18.45
CA LYS A 46 2.93 8.61 -17.41
C LYS A 46 3.12 7.74 -16.16
N HIS A 47 3.45 6.47 -16.36
CA HIS A 47 3.66 5.52 -15.28
C HIS A 47 4.77 5.92 -14.32
N ARG A 48 5.96 6.24 -14.83
CA ARG A 48 7.07 6.67 -13.96
C ARG A 48 6.76 7.98 -13.25
N PHE A 49 6.10 8.93 -13.91
CA PHE A 49 5.77 10.22 -13.32
C PHE A 49 4.76 10.08 -12.17
N LEU A 50 3.66 9.33 -12.39
CA LEU A 50 2.67 9.07 -11.33
C LEU A 50 3.22 8.17 -10.23
N THR A 51 4.07 7.19 -10.56
CA THR A 51 4.70 6.28 -9.57
C THR A 51 5.66 7.03 -8.66
N GLN A 52 6.47 7.95 -9.20
CA GLN A 52 7.41 8.73 -8.39
C GLN A 52 6.65 9.65 -7.42
N HIS A 53 5.58 10.31 -7.88
CA HIS A 53 4.72 11.11 -7.01
C HIS A 53 3.96 10.26 -5.97
N LEU A 54 3.52 9.06 -6.34
CA LEU A 54 2.92 8.09 -5.43
C LEU A 54 3.89 7.71 -4.31
N ASN A 55 5.14 7.43 -4.66
CA ASN A 55 6.15 6.97 -3.73
C ASN A 55 6.53 8.06 -2.72
N ASP A 56 6.63 9.33 -3.16
CA ASP A 56 6.79 10.49 -2.29
C ASP A 56 5.61 10.66 -1.32
N MET A 57 4.37 10.52 -1.80
CA MET A 57 3.18 10.61 -0.95
C MET A 57 3.04 9.42 0.02
N LYS A 58 3.54 8.25 -0.37
CA LYS A 58 3.56 7.03 0.45
C LYS A 58 4.62 7.14 1.55
N ALA A 59 5.79 7.70 1.24
CA ALA A 59 6.81 8.07 2.22
C ALA A 59 6.27 9.08 3.25
N ALA A 60 5.39 9.97 2.82
CA ALA A 60 4.67 10.91 3.69
C ALA A 60 3.50 10.31 4.49
N LYS A 61 3.26 8.98 4.45
CA LYS A 61 2.16 8.28 5.16
C LYS A 61 0.77 8.89 4.91
N VAL A 62 0.55 9.43 3.72
CA VAL A 62 -0.73 10.04 3.37
C VAL A 62 -1.81 8.96 3.24
N LYS A 63 -3.00 9.21 3.82
CA LYS A 63 -4.12 8.24 3.78
C LYS A 63 -4.44 7.86 2.33
N ARG A 64 -4.48 6.55 2.05
CA ARG A 64 -4.75 5.94 0.73
C ARG A 64 -5.86 6.60 -0.09
N LYS A 65 -6.94 7.03 0.56
CA LYS A 65 -8.08 7.70 -0.10
C LYS A 65 -7.68 9.04 -0.73
N LEU A 66 -6.78 9.78 -0.07
CA LEU A 66 -6.29 11.07 -0.52
C LEU A 66 -5.22 10.92 -1.62
N GLN A 67 -4.40 9.87 -1.55
CA GLN A 67 -3.49 9.50 -2.65
C GLN A 67 -4.27 9.23 -3.94
N HIS A 68 -5.35 8.45 -3.84
CA HIS A 68 -6.18 8.14 -5.01
C HIS A 68 -6.80 9.40 -5.63
N GLN A 69 -7.35 10.27 -4.78
CA GLN A 69 -7.96 11.52 -5.23
C GLN A 69 -6.95 12.45 -5.92
N ARG A 70 -5.74 12.58 -5.36
CA ARG A 70 -4.64 13.38 -5.92
C ARG A 70 -4.11 12.82 -7.24
N LEU A 71 -4.05 11.49 -7.38
CA LEU A 71 -3.64 10.85 -8.64
C LEU A 71 -4.66 11.04 -9.75
N THR A 72 -5.96 10.95 -9.42
CA THR A 72 -7.03 11.24 -10.38
C THR A 72 -6.97 12.69 -10.84
N ASP A 73 -6.79 13.63 -9.91
CA ASP A 73 -6.66 15.06 -10.21
C ASP A 73 -5.46 15.33 -11.14
N LEU A 74 -4.29 14.76 -10.82
CA LEU A 74 -3.08 14.86 -11.66
C LEU A 74 -3.24 14.20 -13.03
N ALA A 75 -3.89 13.05 -13.11
CA ALA A 75 -4.14 12.37 -14.38
C ALA A 75 -5.09 13.19 -15.27
N THR A 76 -6.14 13.78 -14.68
CA THR A 76 -7.07 14.68 -15.38
C THR A 76 -6.37 15.95 -15.88
N GLU A 77 -5.50 16.55 -15.06
CA GLU A 77 -4.74 17.74 -15.43
C GLU A 77 -3.76 17.45 -16.59
N PHE A 78 -3.15 16.26 -16.61
CA PHE A 78 -2.24 15.83 -17.68
C PHE A 78 -2.97 15.49 -18.99
N GLU A 79 -4.22 15.02 -18.92
CA GLU A 79 -5.07 14.83 -20.10
C GLU A 79 -5.63 16.14 -20.64
N GLN A 80 -5.94 17.11 -19.78
CA GLN A 80 -6.40 18.43 -20.23
C GLN A 80 -5.29 19.29 -20.85
N ASN A 81 -4.03 19.05 -20.47
CA ASN A 81 -2.88 19.81 -20.95
C ASN A 81 -2.16 19.16 -22.16
N ARG A 82 -2.80 18.21 -22.84
CA ARG A 82 -2.34 17.56 -24.07
C ARG A 82 -3.31 17.84 -25.22
#